data_AF-A0A9E5R6L8-F1
#
_entry.id   AF-A0A9E5R6L8-F1
#
_cell.length_a   1.000
_cell.length_b   1.000
_cell.length_c   1.000
_cell.angle_alpha   90.00
_cell.angle_beta   90.00
_cell.angle_gamma   90.00
#
_symmetry.space_group_name_H-M   'P 1'
#
loop_
_entity.id
_entity.type
_entity.pdbx_description
1 polymer ?
#
loop_
_entity_poly.entity_id
_entity_poly.type
_entity_poly.pdbx_seq_one_letter_code
_entity_poly.pdbx_strand_id
1 'polypeptide(L)'
;TAAAPTPAPAFQPDDCPAPRSIAAPALPASSVDLTAAIGVFLSNGGAPAVLEGVLRGWGAITPQGGVVQADTDLTGDRIPEVLVNLYNPFTYNPEAVLNAGRLLIYGCDNDGYRLLYATPDNPGLALPVLHRVGDLNADIKAEVVYDIQSCTSTYCNREGAILSWNPIVGVFEVINSGQMLAINGRLGVLDADGDGILEITAASLPVASASSGPVRGVVDVWDYTGTNYVLAQRYTDDPRYRIHAIHDADAALLAGNLDEANRVYLLARDAEVPLLSWSIANEFTLLRAMANFRLVTTAVRGGNVGRAEQYLNTLSADNPPGSPGEGFLLMAQVFMERVRAGEGSAGGCAAVQAALGTRPELLALLNSYGSANRFYQPSELCPF
;
A
#
# COMPACT_ATOMS: atom_id res chain seq x y z
N THR A 1 -46.35 0.22 -9.94
CA THR A 1 -45.78 1.36 -9.22
C THR A 1 -44.88 0.82 -8.13
N ALA A 2 -43.56 0.86 -8.33
CA ALA A 2 -42.62 0.50 -7.28
C ALA A 2 -42.68 1.60 -6.21
N ALA A 3 -42.88 1.22 -4.95
CA ALA A 3 -42.83 2.16 -3.83
C ALA A 3 -41.42 2.74 -3.76
N ALA A 4 -41.32 4.06 -3.57
CA ALA A 4 -40.05 4.69 -3.24
C ALA A 4 -39.50 4.03 -1.96
N PRO A 5 -38.17 3.78 -1.87
CA PRO A 5 -37.58 3.32 -0.62
C PRO A 5 -37.98 4.28 0.50
N THR A 6 -38.33 3.72 1.65
CA THR A 6 -38.59 4.51 2.86
C THR A 6 -37.38 5.42 3.09
N PRO A 7 -37.56 6.74 3.27
CA PRO A 7 -36.45 7.60 3.67
C PRO A 7 -35.81 7.00 4.92
N ALA A 8 -34.47 6.97 4.98
CA ALA A 8 -33.81 6.72 6.25
C ALA A 8 -34.39 7.66 7.31
N PRO A 9 -34.53 7.22 8.57
CA PRO A 9 -35.00 8.10 9.63
C PRO A 9 -34.15 9.36 9.64
N ALA A 10 -34.80 10.50 9.43
CA ALA A 10 -34.12 11.78 9.55
C ALA A 10 -33.75 11.95 11.02
N PHE A 11 -32.46 11.86 11.33
CA PHE A 11 -31.93 12.15 12.65
C PHE A 11 -32.39 13.54 13.07
N GLN A 12 -33.09 13.64 14.20
CA GLN A 12 -33.66 14.88 14.71
C GLN A 12 -32.78 15.39 15.87
N PRO A 13 -32.23 16.62 15.78
CA PRO A 13 -31.40 17.25 16.81
C PRO A 13 -32.01 17.28 18.22
N ASP A 14 -33.33 17.35 18.29
CA ASP A 14 -34.09 17.56 19.52
C ASP A 14 -34.34 16.24 20.30
N ASP A 15 -33.90 15.10 19.77
CA ASP A 15 -34.12 13.77 20.33
C ASP A 15 -32.86 13.20 21.02
N CYS A 16 -31.92 14.03 21.49
CA CYS A 16 -30.79 13.52 22.25
C CYS A 16 -31.02 13.57 23.76
N PRO A 17 -30.61 12.52 24.50
CA PRO A 17 -30.67 12.54 25.95
C PRO A 17 -29.94 13.75 26.50
N ALA A 18 -30.66 14.60 27.24
CA ALA A 18 -30.03 15.70 27.94
C ALA A 18 -28.96 15.15 28.90
N PRO A 19 -27.76 15.74 28.97
CA PRO A 19 -26.72 15.31 29.89
C PRO A 19 -27.23 15.27 31.34
N ARG A 20 -27.03 14.14 32.01
CA ARG A 20 -27.44 13.89 33.39
C ARG A 20 -26.26 13.35 34.20
N SER A 21 -26.27 13.66 35.50
CA SER A 21 -25.38 12.99 36.44
C SER A 21 -25.93 11.59 36.70
N ILE A 22 -25.40 10.61 35.98
CA ILE A 22 -25.70 9.20 36.20
C ILE A 22 -24.50 8.50 36.84
N ALA A 23 -24.77 7.44 37.60
CA ALA A 23 -23.71 6.63 38.19
C ALA A 23 -22.85 6.00 37.09
N ALA A 24 -21.55 5.89 37.35
CA ALA A 24 -20.65 5.13 36.48
C ALA A 24 -21.14 3.68 36.37
N PRO A 25 -21.23 3.11 35.15
CA PRO A 25 -21.60 1.72 34.98
C PRO A 25 -20.50 0.83 35.57
N ALA A 26 -20.88 -0.34 36.05
CA ALA A 26 -19.92 -1.38 36.39
C ALA A 26 -19.32 -1.97 35.10
N LEU A 27 -18.07 -2.47 35.18
CA LEU A 27 -17.47 -3.24 34.09
C LEU A 27 -18.36 -4.47 33.81
N PRO A 28 -18.84 -4.66 32.57
CA PRO A 28 -19.61 -5.84 32.22
C PRO A 28 -18.83 -7.15 32.43
N ALA A 29 -19.53 -8.29 32.43
CA ALA A 29 -18.89 -9.58 32.65
C ALA A 29 -18.09 -10.10 31.43
N SER A 30 -18.32 -9.53 30.25
CA SER A 30 -17.71 -9.99 28.99
C SER A 30 -17.42 -8.84 28.02
N SER A 31 -16.55 -9.07 27.04
CA SER A 31 -16.25 -8.11 25.97
C SER A 31 -17.44 -7.87 25.04
N VAL A 32 -18.34 -8.86 24.89
CA VAL A 32 -19.54 -8.77 24.06
C VAL A 32 -20.51 -7.73 24.63
N ASP A 33 -20.65 -7.69 25.96
CA ASP A 33 -21.58 -6.79 26.64
C ASP A 33 -21.04 -5.34 26.74
N LEU A 34 -19.74 -5.14 26.48
CA LEU A 34 -19.07 -3.85 26.61
C LEU A 34 -19.67 -2.78 25.68
N THR A 35 -19.90 -3.13 24.41
CA THR A 35 -20.51 -2.23 23.42
C THR A 35 -21.94 -1.84 23.82
N ALA A 36 -22.73 -2.79 24.33
CA ALA A 36 -24.09 -2.50 24.78
C ALA A 36 -24.08 -1.60 26.03
N ALA A 37 -23.20 -1.87 27.00
CA ALA A 37 -23.10 -1.08 28.22
C ALA A 37 -22.71 0.38 27.97
N ILE A 38 -21.81 0.64 27.02
CA ILE A 38 -21.46 2.00 26.59
C ILE A 38 -22.69 2.71 25.99
N GLY A 39 -23.41 2.04 25.08
CA GLY A 39 -24.63 2.60 24.49
C GLY A 39 -25.69 2.92 25.55
N VAL A 40 -25.93 2.01 26.49
CA VAL A 40 -26.87 2.23 27.61
C VAL A 40 -26.44 3.40 28.50
N PHE A 41 -25.14 3.55 28.79
CA PHE A 41 -24.64 4.70 29.55
C PHE A 41 -24.94 6.02 28.85
N LEU A 42 -24.63 6.11 27.55
CA LEU A 42 -24.88 7.30 26.74
C LEU A 42 -26.38 7.59 26.64
N SER A 43 -27.21 6.58 26.35
CA SER A 43 -28.68 6.71 26.27
C SER A 43 -29.34 7.18 27.57
N ASN A 44 -28.73 6.92 28.73
CA ASN A 44 -29.23 7.41 30.02
C ASN A 44 -28.79 8.86 30.32
N GLY A 45 -28.15 9.55 29.38
CA GLY A 45 -27.64 10.92 29.52
C GLY A 45 -26.22 10.99 30.09
N GLY A 46 -25.46 9.88 30.04
CA GLY A 46 -24.07 9.85 30.49
C GLY A 46 -23.16 10.72 29.62
N ALA A 47 -22.41 11.63 30.24
CA ALA A 47 -21.52 12.52 29.51
C ALA A 47 -20.30 11.75 28.94
N PRO A 48 -19.88 11.98 27.67
CA PRO A 48 -18.70 11.33 27.08
C PRO A 48 -17.40 11.52 27.87
N ALA A 49 -17.20 12.68 28.50
CA ALA A 49 -16.04 12.92 29.36
C ALA A 49 -16.02 12.01 30.61
N VAL A 50 -17.19 11.68 31.16
CA VAL A 50 -17.30 10.72 32.28
C VAL A 50 -17.05 9.30 31.77
N LEU A 51 -17.57 8.96 30.58
CA LEU A 51 -17.33 7.66 29.94
C LEU A 51 -15.82 7.39 29.78
N GLU A 52 -15.03 8.37 29.36
CA GLU A 52 -13.58 8.20 29.22
C GLU A 52 -12.93 7.78 30.55
N GLY A 53 -13.30 8.45 31.65
CA GLY A 53 -12.83 8.10 33.00
C GLY A 53 -13.23 6.68 33.43
N VAL A 54 -14.46 6.27 33.10
CA VAL A 54 -14.97 4.91 33.34
C VAL A 54 -14.15 3.88 32.56
N LEU A 55 -13.93 4.11 31.26
CA LEU A 55 -13.16 3.20 30.40
C LEU A 55 -11.69 3.11 30.82
N ARG A 56 -11.09 4.21 31.31
CA ARG A 56 -9.77 4.18 31.95
C ARG A 56 -9.77 3.34 33.22
N GLY A 57 -10.80 3.49 34.06
CA GLY A 57 -10.98 2.67 35.27
C GLY A 57 -11.13 1.17 34.98
N TRP A 58 -11.69 0.83 33.82
CA TRP A 58 -11.79 -0.54 33.34
C TRP A 58 -10.51 -1.09 32.68
N GLY A 59 -9.52 -0.24 32.42
CA GLY A 59 -8.33 -0.60 31.63
C GLY A 59 -8.60 -0.72 30.13
N ALA A 60 -9.77 -0.26 29.65
CA ALA A 60 -10.12 -0.24 28.24
C ALA A 60 -9.50 0.98 27.51
N ILE A 61 -9.14 2.03 28.25
CA ILE A 61 -8.29 3.12 27.76
C ILE A 61 -7.04 3.16 28.64
N THR A 62 -5.86 3.20 28.04
CA THR A 62 -4.57 3.12 28.73
C THR A 62 -3.66 4.27 28.31
N PRO A 63 -2.49 4.46 28.96
CA PRO A 63 -1.49 5.41 28.46
C PRO A 63 -0.97 5.08 27.05
N GLN A 64 -1.09 3.82 26.61
CA GLN A 64 -0.65 3.36 25.29
C GLN A 64 -1.65 3.69 24.18
N GLY A 65 -2.92 3.93 24.52
CA GLY A 65 -3.95 4.23 23.53
C GLY A 65 -5.38 4.18 24.05
N GLY A 66 -6.29 4.47 23.12
CA GLY A 66 -7.73 4.60 23.38
C GLY A 66 -8.13 6.04 23.68
N VAL A 67 -9.34 6.41 23.28
CA VAL A 67 -9.88 7.77 23.39
C VAL A 67 -11.42 7.75 23.30
N VAL A 68 -12.07 8.73 23.92
CA VAL A 68 -13.46 9.10 23.63
C VAL A 68 -13.44 10.49 22.98
N GLN A 69 -14.07 10.64 21.80
CA GLN A 69 -14.26 11.92 21.12
C GLN A 69 -15.77 12.14 20.91
N ALA A 70 -16.21 13.39 21.06
CA ALA A 70 -17.62 13.76 20.94
C ALA A 70 -17.78 15.22 20.51
N ASP A 71 -16.90 15.67 19.63
CA ASP A 71 -16.77 17.07 19.19
C ASP A 71 -16.99 17.25 17.68
N THR A 72 -17.21 16.16 16.93
CA THR A 72 -17.39 16.17 15.48
C THR A 72 -18.75 15.60 15.10
N ASP A 73 -19.50 16.36 14.30
CA ASP A 73 -20.73 15.93 13.62
C ASP A 73 -20.32 15.11 12.38
N LEU A 74 -20.42 13.79 12.49
CA LEU A 74 -20.08 12.84 11.43
C LEU A 74 -21.28 12.53 10.53
N THR A 75 -22.50 12.75 11.01
CA THR A 75 -23.73 12.42 10.27
C THR A 75 -24.32 13.62 9.51
N GLY A 76 -23.86 14.83 9.81
CA GLY A 76 -24.32 16.09 9.24
C GLY A 76 -25.63 16.59 9.84
N ASP A 77 -26.04 16.06 10.99
CA ASP A 77 -27.30 16.39 11.68
C ASP A 77 -27.13 17.52 12.72
N ARG A 78 -25.91 18.06 12.86
CA ARG A 78 -25.48 19.08 13.84
C ARG A 78 -25.34 18.56 15.28
N ILE A 79 -25.42 17.26 15.49
CA ILE A 79 -25.12 16.61 16.77
C ILE A 79 -23.79 15.87 16.61
N PRO A 80 -22.81 16.12 17.50
CA PRO A 80 -21.61 15.32 17.49
C PRO A 80 -21.86 13.85 17.85
N GLU A 81 -21.35 12.94 17.03
CA GLU A 81 -21.27 11.52 17.36
C GLU A 81 -20.25 11.25 18.47
N VAL A 82 -20.49 10.20 19.25
CA VAL A 82 -19.53 9.73 20.26
C VAL A 82 -18.69 8.60 19.67
N LEU A 83 -17.46 8.94 19.33
CA LEU A 83 -16.43 8.00 18.89
C LEU A 83 -15.70 7.44 20.12
N VAL A 84 -15.63 6.11 20.22
CA VAL A 84 -14.95 5.41 21.31
C VAL A 84 -13.95 4.43 20.72
N ASN A 85 -12.67 4.68 20.94
CA ASN A 85 -11.61 3.75 20.60
C ASN A 85 -11.05 3.14 21.90
N LEU A 86 -11.14 1.82 22.04
CA LEU A 86 -10.84 1.15 23.31
C LEU A 86 -10.20 -0.23 23.14
N TYR A 87 -9.27 -0.59 24.02
CA TYR A 87 -8.76 -1.96 24.15
C TYR A 87 -9.82 -2.88 24.74
N ASN A 88 -9.74 -4.17 24.42
CA ASN A 88 -10.50 -5.19 25.13
C ASN A 88 -9.88 -5.39 26.54
N PRO A 89 -10.53 -4.92 27.63
CA PRO A 89 -9.93 -4.93 28.95
C PRO A 89 -9.79 -6.34 29.54
N PHE A 90 -10.50 -7.33 29.00
CA PHE A 90 -10.48 -8.71 29.48
C PHE A 90 -9.26 -9.50 28.97
N THR A 91 -8.64 -9.04 27.89
CA THR A 91 -7.48 -9.69 27.26
C THR A 91 -6.27 -8.77 27.14
N TYR A 92 -6.37 -7.53 27.60
CA TYR A 92 -5.28 -6.56 27.52
C TYR A 92 -4.05 -7.04 28.30
N ASN A 93 -2.89 -6.99 27.65
CA ASN A 93 -1.60 -7.28 28.23
C ASN A 93 -0.56 -6.25 27.73
N PRO A 94 -0.01 -5.39 28.61
CA PRO A 94 0.95 -4.36 28.21
C PRO A 94 2.26 -4.93 27.62
N GLU A 95 2.56 -6.21 27.85
CA GLU A 95 3.75 -6.90 27.31
C GLU A 95 3.48 -7.58 25.97
N ALA A 96 2.22 -7.63 25.51
CA ALA A 96 1.87 -8.25 24.24
C ALA A 96 2.28 -7.36 23.05
N VAL A 97 2.75 -8.00 21.97
CA VAL A 97 3.09 -7.32 20.70
C VAL A 97 1.87 -6.60 20.11
N LEU A 98 0.70 -7.23 20.25
CA LEU A 98 -0.59 -6.68 19.83
C LEU A 98 -1.59 -6.78 20.98
N ASN A 99 -2.36 -5.71 21.17
CA ASN A 99 -3.49 -5.68 22.08
C ASN A 99 -4.75 -5.41 21.28
N ALA A 100 -5.73 -6.30 21.40
CA ALA A 100 -7.00 -6.18 20.71
C ALA A 100 -7.80 -4.99 21.22
N GLY A 101 -8.54 -4.37 20.31
CA GLY A 101 -9.38 -3.23 20.61
C GLY A 101 -10.36 -2.95 19.49
N ARG A 102 -11.22 -1.95 19.71
CA ARG A 102 -12.32 -1.62 18.82
C ARG A 102 -12.50 -0.12 18.72
N LEU A 103 -12.83 0.32 17.52
CA LEU A 103 -13.41 1.62 17.26
C LEU A 103 -14.93 1.44 17.19
N LEU A 104 -15.65 2.24 17.96
CA LEU A 104 -17.10 2.30 18.02
C LEU A 104 -17.53 3.74 17.70
N ILE A 105 -18.62 3.91 16.96
CA ILE A 105 -19.24 5.21 16.72
C ILE A 105 -20.69 5.12 17.15
N TYR A 106 -21.10 5.96 18.09
CA TYR A 106 -22.48 6.08 18.55
C TYR A 106 -23.08 7.38 18.05
N GLY A 107 -24.27 7.29 17.49
CA GLY A 107 -25.08 8.44 17.09
C GLY A 107 -26.34 8.51 17.92
N CYS A 108 -26.82 9.73 18.08
CA CYS A 108 -28.07 10.00 18.76
C CYS A 108 -29.25 9.54 17.90
N ASP A 109 -30.23 8.85 18.48
CA ASP A 109 -31.43 8.37 17.78
C ASP A 109 -32.56 8.13 18.78
N ASN A 110 -33.71 8.79 18.60
CA ASN A 110 -34.96 8.61 19.38
C ASN A 110 -34.78 8.66 20.93
N ASP A 111 -34.26 9.75 21.48
CA ASP A 111 -33.97 9.94 22.93
C ASP A 111 -32.99 8.90 23.49
N GLY A 112 -32.03 8.48 22.66
CA GLY A 112 -31.00 7.51 23.01
C GLY A 112 -29.77 7.62 22.12
N TYR A 113 -28.77 6.79 22.41
CA TYR A 113 -27.61 6.56 21.56
C TYR A 113 -27.63 5.13 21.04
N ARG A 114 -27.44 4.97 19.72
CA ARG A 114 -27.27 3.67 19.08
C ARG A 114 -25.91 3.55 18.43
N LEU A 115 -25.44 2.31 18.30
CA LEU A 115 -24.21 2.00 17.58
C LEU A 115 -24.44 2.21 16.07
N LEU A 116 -23.64 3.09 15.46
CA LEU A 116 -23.63 3.35 14.02
C LEU A 116 -22.55 2.54 13.31
N TYR A 117 -21.41 2.34 13.97
CA TYR A 117 -20.27 1.63 13.41
C TYR A 117 -19.48 0.91 14.50
N ALA A 118 -18.92 -0.25 14.16
CA ALA A 118 -17.93 -0.90 14.99
C ALA A 118 -16.94 -1.69 14.15
N THR A 119 -15.65 -1.61 14.50
CA THR A 119 -14.66 -2.55 13.96
C THR A 119 -14.85 -3.96 14.54
N PRO A 120 -14.37 -5.01 13.85
CA PRO A 120 -14.40 -6.37 14.37
C PRO A 120 -13.70 -6.50 15.72
N ASP A 121 -14.25 -7.30 16.63
CA ASP A 121 -13.57 -7.74 17.86
C ASP A 121 -12.76 -9.00 17.54
N ASN A 122 -11.44 -8.86 17.38
CA ASN A 122 -10.57 -9.97 17.00
C ASN A 122 -9.23 -9.90 17.75
N PRO A 123 -8.85 -10.94 18.52
CA PRO A 123 -7.56 -11.01 19.21
C PRO A 123 -6.31 -10.86 18.31
N GLY A 124 -6.43 -11.17 17.01
CA GLY A 124 -5.36 -11.03 16.01
C GLY A 124 -5.25 -9.63 15.40
N LEU A 125 -6.14 -8.71 15.75
CA LEU A 125 -6.15 -7.33 15.29
C LEU A 125 -5.79 -6.40 16.45
N ALA A 126 -4.97 -5.40 16.20
CA ALA A 126 -4.64 -4.36 17.16
C ALA A 126 -5.84 -3.42 17.39
N LEU A 127 -5.78 -2.63 18.46
CA LEU A 127 -6.58 -1.41 18.59
C LEU A 127 -6.45 -0.57 17.30
N PRO A 128 -7.57 -0.14 16.69
CA PRO A 128 -7.52 0.79 15.57
C PRO A 128 -6.75 2.07 15.92
N VAL A 129 -5.91 2.54 15.01
CA VAL A 129 -5.21 3.83 15.16
C VAL A 129 -5.99 4.88 14.39
N LEU A 130 -6.53 5.87 15.10
CA LEU A 130 -7.18 7.02 14.48
C LEU A 130 -6.11 7.96 13.95
N HIS A 131 -6.20 8.29 12.66
CA HIS A 131 -5.33 9.29 12.02
C HIS A 131 -6.00 10.65 11.91
N ARG A 132 -7.29 10.65 11.62
CA ARG A 132 -8.07 11.87 11.46
C ARG A 132 -9.56 11.63 11.70
N VAL A 133 -10.20 12.64 12.27
CA VAL A 133 -11.65 12.78 12.37
C VAL A 133 -11.97 14.22 11.96
N GLY A 134 -12.80 14.40 10.93
CA GLY A 134 -13.11 15.71 10.36
C GLY A 134 -13.19 15.68 8.84
N ASP A 135 -13.49 16.82 8.20
CA ASP A 135 -13.58 16.92 6.74
C ASP A 135 -12.21 16.68 6.09
N LEU A 136 -12.14 15.70 5.18
CA LEU A 136 -10.96 15.38 4.37
C LEU A 136 -11.08 15.83 2.91
N ASN A 137 -12.28 15.94 2.36
CA ASN A 137 -12.51 16.10 0.92
C ASN A 137 -13.17 17.43 0.55
N ALA A 138 -13.29 18.35 1.52
CA ALA A 138 -13.90 19.66 1.40
C ALA A 138 -15.39 19.64 1.00
N ASP A 139 -16.11 18.55 1.26
CA ASP A 139 -17.55 18.42 1.01
C ASP A 139 -18.43 18.84 2.21
N ILE A 140 -17.79 19.36 3.28
CA ILE A 140 -18.40 19.82 4.55
C ILE A 140 -18.85 18.65 5.45
N LYS A 141 -18.76 17.39 4.99
CA LYS A 141 -18.98 16.23 5.85
C LYS A 141 -17.66 15.80 6.46
N ALA A 142 -17.75 15.24 7.65
CA ALA A 142 -16.59 14.70 8.32
C ALA A 142 -16.40 13.22 8.00
N GLU A 143 -15.15 12.84 7.76
CA GLU A 143 -14.74 11.45 7.64
C GLU A 143 -13.95 10.99 8.87
N VAL A 144 -13.85 9.67 9.02
CA VAL A 144 -12.97 9.01 10.00
C VAL A 144 -11.93 8.19 9.26
N VAL A 145 -10.65 8.53 9.46
CA VAL A 145 -9.52 7.76 8.94
C VAL A 145 -8.89 6.97 10.07
N TYR A 146 -8.77 5.66 9.87
CA TYR A 146 -8.07 4.79 10.80
C TYR A 146 -7.33 3.66 10.09
N ASP A 147 -6.38 3.03 10.78
CA ASP A 147 -5.81 1.74 10.38
C ASP A 147 -5.96 0.68 11.46
N ILE A 148 -6.01 -0.58 11.05
CA ILE A 148 -5.93 -1.74 11.94
C ILE A 148 -4.67 -2.54 11.61
N GLN A 149 -3.84 -2.76 12.63
CA GLN A 149 -2.66 -3.60 12.49
C GLN A 149 -2.97 -5.07 12.75
N SER A 150 -2.44 -5.95 11.91
CA SER A 150 -2.34 -7.39 12.15
C SER A 150 -0.87 -7.82 11.99
N CYS A 151 -0.42 -8.82 12.74
CA CYS A 151 0.96 -9.28 12.66
C CYS A 151 1.05 -10.79 12.49
N THR A 152 1.99 -11.21 11.66
CA THR A 152 2.52 -12.57 11.62
C THR A 152 3.79 -12.64 12.46
N SER A 153 4.47 -13.79 12.48
CA SER A 153 5.79 -13.93 13.09
C SER A 153 6.89 -13.11 12.38
N THR A 154 6.64 -12.63 11.15
CA THR A 154 7.69 -12.07 10.28
C THR A 154 7.43 -10.62 9.86
N TYR A 155 6.17 -10.21 9.79
CA TYR A 155 5.79 -8.85 9.40
C TYR A 155 4.42 -8.48 9.97
N CYS A 156 4.20 -7.17 10.09
CA CYS A 156 2.93 -6.57 10.46
C CYS A 156 2.36 -5.81 9.27
N ASN A 157 1.06 -5.91 9.07
CA ASN A 157 0.31 -5.17 8.06
C ASN A 157 -0.62 -4.19 8.75
N ARG A 158 -0.76 -2.99 8.19
CA ARG A 158 -1.78 -2.01 8.57
C ARG A 158 -2.73 -1.82 7.42
N GLU A 159 -4.00 -2.12 7.65
CA GLU A 159 -5.06 -1.92 6.68
C GLU A 159 -5.85 -0.66 7.04
N GLY A 160 -5.84 0.31 6.11
CA GLY A 160 -6.51 1.59 6.26
C GLY A 160 -7.95 1.55 5.79
N ALA A 161 -8.78 2.38 6.42
CA ALA A 161 -10.12 2.69 5.97
C ALA A 161 -10.43 4.17 6.16
N ILE A 162 -11.21 4.71 5.23
CA ILE A 162 -11.82 6.04 5.32
C ILE A 162 -13.32 5.83 5.40
N LEU A 163 -13.93 6.23 6.51
CA LEU A 163 -15.37 6.13 6.71
C LEU A 163 -16.04 7.46 6.40
N SER A 164 -17.15 7.41 5.66
CA SER A 164 -18.08 8.53 5.51
C SER A 164 -19.50 8.07 5.82
N TRP A 165 -20.34 8.99 6.28
CA TRP A 165 -21.74 8.69 6.60
C TRP A 165 -22.58 8.63 5.33
N ASN A 166 -23.31 7.53 5.15
CA ASN A 166 -24.31 7.41 4.09
C ASN A 166 -25.71 7.69 4.65
N PRO A 167 -26.29 8.88 4.41
CA PRO A 167 -27.58 9.25 4.98
C PRO A 167 -28.76 8.51 4.34
N ILE A 168 -28.57 7.87 3.18
CA ILE A 168 -29.64 7.13 2.49
C ILE A 168 -29.93 5.80 3.20
N VAL A 169 -28.87 5.15 3.69
CA VAL A 169 -28.98 3.85 4.37
C VAL A 169 -28.79 3.95 5.89
N GLY A 170 -28.28 5.08 6.39
CA GLY A 170 -28.09 5.32 7.82
C GLY A 170 -26.97 4.49 8.43
N VAL A 171 -25.86 4.30 7.69
CA VAL A 171 -24.65 3.60 8.14
C VAL A 171 -23.39 4.30 7.63
N PHE A 172 -22.26 4.08 8.32
CA PHE A 172 -20.94 4.44 7.78
C PHE A 172 -20.51 3.45 6.70
N GLU A 173 -19.96 3.99 5.62
CA GLU A 173 -19.39 3.22 4.51
C GLU A 173 -17.90 3.52 4.33
N VAL A 174 -17.16 2.51 3.84
CA VAL A 174 -15.75 2.66 3.49
C VAL A 174 -15.67 3.26 2.10
N ILE A 175 -15.06 4.44 1.96
CA ILE A 175 -15.00 5.21 0.71
C ILE A 175 -13.66 5.09 -0.04
N ASN A 176 -12.75 4.21 0.38
CA ASN A 176 -11.59 3.83 -0.45
C ASN A 176 -11.94 2.66 -1.39
N SER A 177 -11.68 2.82 -2.69
CA SER A 177 -12.09 1.87 -3.76
C SER A 177 -11.23 0.62 -3.87
N GLY A 178 -10.33 0.38 -2.90
CA GLY A 178 -9.42 -0.76 -2.88
C GLY A 178 -8.75 -0.91 -1.52
N GLN A 179 -7.94 -1.95 -1.38
CA GLN A 179 -7.22 -2.22 -0.14
C GLN A 179 -6.07 -1.24 0.05
N MET A 180 -6.18 -0.38 1.07
CA MET A 180 -5.10 0.51 1.50
C MET A 180 -4.22 -0.24 2.51
N LEU A 181 -3.03 -0.64 2.09
CA LEU A 181 -2.16 -1.51 2.88
C LEU A 181 -0.78 -0.89 3.10
N ALA A 182 -0.34 -0.84 4.36
CA ALA A 182 1.05 -0.53 4.72
C ALA A 182 1.71 -1.76 5.35
N ILE A 183 2.69 -2.36 4.66
CA ILE A 183 3.45 -3.53 5.13
C ILE A 183 4.65 -3.06 5.93
N ASN A 184 4.75 -3.45 7.20
CA ASN A 184 5.81 -3.03 8.14
C ASN A 184 6.04 -1.51 8.17
N GLY A 185 4.99 -0.75 7.90
CA GLY A 185 5.06 0.69 7.80
C GLY A 185 3.90 1.37 8.48
N ARG A 186 3.42 2.46 7.91
CA ARG A 186 2.44 3.34 8.54
C ARG A 186 1.53 4.01 7.52
N LEU A 187 0.37 4.42 8.01
CA LEU A 187 -0.47 5.38 7.31
C LEU A 187 -0.14 6.81 7.76
N GLY A 188 -0.43 7.78 6.91
CA GLY A 188 -0.36 9.20 7.21
C GLY A 188 -1.41 9.96 6.42
N VAL A 189 -1.75 11.16 6.89
CA VAL A 189 -2.69 12.09 6.25
C VAL A 189 -1.96 13.39 5.98
N LEU A 190 -1.96 13.87 4.75
CA LEU A 190 -1.36 15.14 4.37
C LEU A 190 -2.03 15.70 3.12
N ASP A 191 -1.93 17.02 2.91
CA ASP A 191 -2.28 17.70 1.65
C ASP A 191 -1.03 17.67 0.76
N ALA A 192 -0.98 16.73 -0.19
CA ALA A 192 0.21 16.40 -0.96
C ALA A 192 0.39 17.31 -2.18
N ASP A 193 -0.71 17.75 -2.78
CA ASP A 193 -0.70 18.60 -3.97
C ASP A 193 -1.08 20.07 -3.70
N GLY A 194 -1.55 20.39 -2.49
CA GLY A 194 -1.85 21.74 -2.03
C GLY A 194 -3.23 22.24 -2.45
N ASP A 195 -4.15 21.36 -2.83
CA ASP A 195 -5.51 21.73 -3.26
C ASP A 195 -6.51 21.88 -2.10
N GLY A 196 -6.10 21.51 -0.88
CA GLY A 196 -6.91 21.57 0.34
C GLY A 196 -7.75 20.33 0.62
N ILE A 197 -7.72 19.33 -0.26
CA ILE A 197 -8.17 17.96 -0.02
C ILE A 197 -7.01 17.19 0.59
N LEU A 198 -7.31 16.30 1.54
CA LEU A 198 -6.29 15.52 2.22
C LEU A 198 -6.17 14.12 1.62
N GLU A 199 -4.97 13.76 1.20
CA GLU A 199 -4.62 12.43 0.76
C GLU A 199 -4.18 11.53 1.91
N ILE A 200 -4.34 10.23 1.69
CA ILE A 200 -3.85 9.20 2.59
C ILE A 200 -2.61 8.56 2.00
N THR A 201 -1.53 8.59 2.76
CA THR A 201 -0.30 7.88 2.41
C THR A 201 -0.24 6.54 3.12
N ALA A 202 0.08 5.47 2.39
CA ALA A 202 0.40 4.17 2.95
C ALA A 202 1.86 3.84 2.60
N ALA A 203 2.75 4.08 3.55
CA ALA A 203 4.17 3.78 3.42
C ALA A 203 4.43 2.33 3.84
N SER A 204 4.99 1.53 2.95
CA SER A 204 5.37 0.13 3.17
C SER A 204 6.88 -0.05 3.16
N LEU A 205 7.39 -0.80 4.12
CA LEU A 205 8.79 -1.22 4.27
C LEU A 205 8.86 -2.75 4.32
N PRO A 206 8.53 -3.45 3.22
CA PRO A 206 8.54 -4.91 3.19
C PRO A 206 9.93 -5.45 3.56
N VAL A 207 9.94 -6.64 4.16
CA VAL A 207 11.18 -7.33 4.54
C VAL A 207 11.54 -8.34 3.47
N ALA A 208 12.79 -8.27 3.00
CA ALA A 208 13.32 -9.22 2.03
C ALA A 208 13.48 -10.61 2.66
N SER A 209 13.23 -11.64 1.86
CA SER A 209 13.40 -13.04 2.25
C SER A 209 13.92 -13.87 1.09
N ALA A 210 14.35 -15.11 1.33
CA ALA A 210 14.74 -16.01 0.23
C ALA A 210 13.60 -16.26 -0.77
N SER A 211 12.33 -16.22 -0.33
CA SER A 211 11.16 -16.43 -1.19
C SER A 211 10.70 -15.17 -1.93
N SER A 212 10.77 -14.00 -1.29
CA SER A 212 10.37 -12.72 -1.89
C SER A 212 11.48 -12.09 -2.73
N GLY A 213 12.74 -12.38 -2.39
CA GLY A 213 13.94 -11.73 -2.92
C GLY A 213 14.12 -10.29 -2.42
N PRO A 214 14.92 -9.46 -3.12
CA PRO A 214 15.15 -8.09 -2.71
C PRO A 214 13.88 -7.25 -2.94
N VAL A 215 13.45 -6.52 -1.90
CA VAL A 215 12.26 -5.66 -1.93
C VAL A 215 12.63 -4.18 -1.84
N ARG A 216 11.69 -3.31 -2.21
CA ARG A 216 11.82 -1.85 -2.10
C ARG A 216 10.71 -1.29 -1.22
N GLY A 217 10.99 -0.18 -0.55
CA GLY A 217 9.95 0.61 0.07
C GLY A 217 9.03 1.17 -1.00
N VAL A 218 7.75 1.27 -0.67
CA VAL A 218 6.75 1.91 -1.53
C VAL A 218 5.90 2.85 -0.70
N VAL A 219 5.50 3.97 -1.30
CA VAL A 219 4.52 4.89 -0.73
C VAL A 219 3.37 5.00 -1.71
N ASP A 220 2.22 4.51 -1.28
CA ASP A 220 0.95 4.69 -1.99
C ASP A 220 0.29 5.96 -1.53
N VAL A 221 -0.17 6.79 -2.46
CA VAL A 221 -0.95 7.99 -2.20
C VAL A 221 -2.37 7.76 -2.73
N TRP A 222 -3.32 7.89 -1.82
CA TRP A 222 -4.74 7.74 -2.08
C TRP A 222 -5.41 9.10 -2.09
N ASP A 223 -6.09 9.39 -3.18
CA ASP A 223 -6.63 10.72 -3.47
C ASP A 223 -8.13 10.63 -3.83
N TYR A 224 -8.86 11.71 -3.59
CA TYR A 224 -10.29 11.81 -3.74
C TYR A 224 -10.71 12.14 -5.17
N THR A 225 -11.59 11.33 -5.73
CA THR A 225 -12.05 11.48 -7.12
C THR A 225 -13.34 12.29 -7.28
N GLY A 226 -13.83 12.91 -6.20
CA GLY A 226 -15.18 13.48 -6.15
C GLY A 226 -16.27 12.49 -5.70
N THR A 227 -15.90 11.24 -5.41
CA THR A 227 -16.83 10.24 -4.85
C THR A 227 -16.12 9.28 -3.91
N ASN A 228 -14.96 8.76 -4.30
CA ASN A 228 -14.19 7.81 -3.51
C ASN A 228 -12.70 8.16 -3.52
N TYR A 229 -11.99 7.66 -2.51
CA TYR A 229 -10.52 7.62 -2.52
C TYR A 229 -10.02 6.45 -3.38
N VAL A 230 -9.09 6.73 -4.28
CA VAL A 230 -8.47 5.73 -5.16
C VAL A 230 -6.96 5.82 -5.05
N LEU A 231 -6.25 4.72 -5.36
CA LEU A 231 -4.80 4.76 -5.50
C LEU A 231 -4.43 5.64 -6.70
N ALA A 232 -4.04 6.88 -6.42
CA ALA A 232 -3.69 7.87 -7.45
C ALA A 232 -2.22 7.77 -7.84
N GLN A 233 -1.35 7.53 -6.86
CA GLN A 233 0.08 7.45 -7.11
C GLN A 233 0.75 6.37 -6.26
N ARG A 234 1.78 5.73 -6.84
CA ARG A 234 2.71 4.85 -6.13
C ARG A 234 4.13 5.32 -6.38
N TYR A 235 4.81 5.70 -5.32
CA TYR A 235 6.24 5.95 -5.32
C TYR A 235 6.97 4.69 -4.87
N THR A 236 8.02 4.32 -5.59
CA THR A 236 8.90 3.22 -5.20
C THR A 236 10.27 3.81 -4.92
N ASP A 237 10.93 3.34 -3.86
CA ASP A 237 12.29 3.78 -3.54
C ASP A 237 13.25 3.55 -4.71
N ASP A 238 14.30 4.36 -4.76
CA ASP A 238 15.41 4.21 -5.70
C ASP A 238 16.00 2.78 -5.67
N PRO A 239 16.53 2.28 -6.80
CA PRO A 239 17.08 0.93 -6.86
C PRO A 239 18.26 0.78 -5.91
N ARG A 240 18.13 -0.12 -4.94
CA ARG A 240 19.22 -0.53 -4.03
C ARG A 240 20.01 -1.72 -4.58
N TYR A 241 19.32 -2.61 -5.28
CA TYR A 241 19.90 -3.79 -5.91
C TYR A 241 19.98 -3.62 -7.42
N ARG A 242 20.97 -4.26 -8.04
CA ARG A 242 21.19 -4.14 -9.50
C ARG A 242 19.99 -4.62 -10.30
N ILE A 243 19.31 -5.67 -9.84
CA ILE A 243 18.09 -6.16 -10.47
C ILE A 243 16.95 -5.12 -10.45
N HIS A 244 16.86 -4.27 -9.42
CA HIS A 244 15.86 -3.20 -9.37
C HIS A 244 16.11 -2.18 -10.47
N ALA A 245 17.37 -1.78 -10.69
CA ALA A 245 17.71 -0.88 -11.79
C ALA A 245 17.40 -1.50 -13.16
N ILE A 246 17.61 -2.81 -13.34
CA ILE A 246 17.19 -3.51 -14.57
C ILE A 246 15.67 -3.43 -14.74
N HIS A 247 14.89 -3.67 -13.68
CA HIS A 247 13.42 -3.55 -13.76
C HIS A 247 12.97 -2.15 -14.13
N ASP A 248 13.55 -1.13 -13.52
CA ASP A 248 13.21 0.27 -13.77
C ASP A 248 13.55 0.68 -15.22
N ALA A 249 14.72 0.24 -15.71
CA ALA A 249 15.13 0.47 -17.10
C ALA A 249 14.23 -0.26 -18.10
N ASP A 250 13.87 -1.51 -17.82
CA ASP A 250 12.93 -2.27 -18.65
C ASP A 250 11.53 -1.61 -18.68
N ALA A 251 11.06 -1.07 -17.54
CA ALA A 251 9.80 -0.34 -17.48
C ALA A 251 9.85 0.95 -18.31
N ALA A 252 10.94 1.71 -18.21
CA ALA A 252 11.16 2.90 -19.05
C ALA A 252 11.20 2.54 -20.55
N LEU A 253 11.85 1.42 -20.90
CA LEU A 253 11.94 0.92 -22.28
C LEU A 253 10.56 0.58 -22.85
N LEU A 254 9.72 -0.13 -22.06
CA LEU A 254 8.36 -0.49 -22.45
C LEU A 254 7.44 0.73 -22.56
N ALA A 255 7.67 1.76 -21.74
CA ALA A 255 6.99 3.05 -21.86
C ALA A 255 7.46 3.89 -23.06
N GLY A 256 8.47 3.42 -23.81
CA GLY A 256 9.07 4.15 -24.94
C GLY A 256 10.00 5.30 -24.53
N ASN A 257 10.31 5.44 -23.24
CA ASN A 257 11.26 6.43 -22.74
C ASN A 257 12.69 5.92 -22.87
N LEU A 258 13.22 5.98 -24.09
CA LEU A 258 14.54 5.43 -24.43
C LEU A 258 15.71 6.13 -23.72
N ASP A 259 15.59 7.43 -23.45
CA ASP A 259 16.64 8.19 -22.76
C ASP A 259 16.78 7.73 -21.31
N GLU A 260 15.65 7.59 -20.61
CA GLU A 260 15.63 7.08 -19.24
C GLU A 260 16.07 5.62 -19.18
N ALA A 261 15.56 4.76 -20.08
CA ALA A 261 15.99 3.38 -20.17
C ALA A 261 17.51 3.28 -20.34
N ASN A 262 18.10 4.05 -21.28
CA ASN A 262 19.53 4.08 -21.49
C ASN A 262 20.30 4.57 -20.25
N ARG A 263 19.82 5.63 -19.58
CA ARG A 263 20.44 6.16 -18.35
C ARG A 263 20.45 5.10 -17.24
N VAL A 264 19.34 4.42 -17.01
CA VAL A 264 19.21 3.45 -15.93
C VAL A 264 19.92 2.12 -16.24
N TYR A 265 19.96 1.66 -17.50
CA TYR A 265 20.82 0.53 -17.86
C TYR A 265 22.30 0.85 -17.68
N LEU A 266 22.74 2.08 -17.98
CA LEU A 266 24.12 2.51 -17.69
C LEU A 266 24.40 2.52 -16.19
N LEU A 267 23.45 2.96 -15.36
CA LEU A 267 23.55 2.81 -13.90
C LEU A 267 23.69 1.32 -13.51
N ALA A 268 22.82 0.45 -14.02
CA ALA A 268 22.87 -0.99 -13.76
C ALA A 268 24.18 -1.64 -14.24
N ARG A 269 24.85 -1.06 -15.24
CA ARG A 269 26.14 -1.55 -15.76
C ARG A 269 27.34 -1.01 -14.97
N ASP A 270 27.35 0.29 -14.70
CA ASP A 270 28.58 1.05 -14.37
C ASP A 270 28.49 1.92 -13.10
N ALA A 271 27.39 1.87 -12.32
CA ALA A 271 27.17 2.81 -11.20
C ALA A 271 28.43 3.08 -10.34
N GLU A 272 28.78 4.35 -10.20
CA GLU A 272 29.90 4.82 -9.37
C GLU A 272 29.70 4.45 -7.90
N VAL A 273 28.46 4.57 -7.42
CA VAL A 273 28.02 3.97 -6.14
C VAL A 273 27.50 2.57 -6.46
N PRO A 274 28.18 1.50 -6.01
CA PRO A 274 27.85 0.15 -6.43
C PRO A 274 26.48 -0.28 -5.90
N LEU A 275 25.55 -0.56 -6.81
CA LEU A 275 24.31 -1.29 -6.50
C LEU A 275 24.64 -2.66 -5.91
N LEU A 276 23.86 -3.06 -4.90
CA LEU A 276 24.04 -4.34 -4.22
C LEU A 276 23.70 -5.52 -5.14
N SER A 277 24.38 -6.64 -4.91
CA SER A 277 23.96 -7.96 -5.38
C SER A 277 23.08 -8.61 -4.32
N TRP A 278 22.14 -9.46 -4.73
CA TRP A 278 21.28 -10.22 -3.83
C TRP A 278 22.01 -11.43 -3.25
N SER A 279 21.96 -12.57 -3.93
CA SER A 279 22.57 -13.81 -3.46
C SER A 279 22.86 -14.79 -4.59
N ILE A 280 22.74 -14.37 -5.85
CA ILE A 280 22.91 -15.25 -7.00
C ILE A 280 24.40 -15.31 -7.36
N ALA A 281 24.89 -16.52 -7.64
CA ALA A 281 26.27 -16.71 -8.04
C ALA A 281 26.58 -15.92 -9.32
N ASN A 282 27.69 -15.18 -9.33
CA ASN A 282 28.13 -14.35 -10.45
C ASN A 282 27.14 -13.24 -10.88
N GLU A 283 26.16 -12.89 -10.03
CA GLU A 283 25.08 -11.93 -10.33
C GLU A 283 25.58 -10.63 -10.92
N PHE A 284 26.64 -10.06 -10.34
CA PHE A 284 27.20 -8.79 -10.80
C PHE A 284 27.57 -8.85 -12.30
N THR A 285 28.35 -9.87 -12.70
CA THR A 285 28.78 -10.06 -14.09
C THR A 285 27.60 -10.31 -15.00
N LEU A 286 26.65 -11.15 -14.57
CA LEU A 286 25.46 -11.52 -15.34
C LEU A 286 24.54 -10.32 -15.59
N LEU A 287 24.18 -9.58 -14.55
CA LEU A 287 23.30 -8.41 -14.68
C LEU A 287 23.99 -7.25 -15.40
N ARG A 288 25.31 -7.09 -15.27
CA ARG A 288 26.07 -6.13 -16.07
C ARG A 288 26.05 -6.51 -17.56
N ALA A 289 26.24 -7.78 -17.88
CA ALA A 289 26.14 -8.29 -19.25
C ALA A 289 24.71 -8.11 -19.81
N MET A 290 23.68 -8.41 -19.01
CA MET A 290 22.30 -8.16 -19.37
C MET A 290 22.02 -6.67 -19.63
N ALA A 291 22.44 -5.77 -18.73
CA ALA A 291 22.29 -4.33 -18.92
C ALA A 291 22.92 -3.88 -20.23
N ASN A 292 24.11 -4.39 -20.55
CA ASN A 292 24.79 -4.02 -21.79
C ASN A 292 24.11 -4.61 -23.04
N PHE A 293 23.60 -5.83 -22.98
CA PHE A 293 22.73 -6.37 -24.02
C PHE A 293 21.47 -5.51 -24.22
N ARG A 294 20.83 -5.06 -23.15
CA ARG A 294 19.69 -4.15 -23.22
C ARG A 294 20.05 -2.80 -23.84
N LEU A 295 21.24 -2.26 -23.55
CA LEU A 295 21.76 -1.07 -24.21
C LEU A 295 21.93 -1.25 -25.73
N VAL A 296 22.37 -2.43 -26.19
CA VAL A 296 22.41 -2.76 -27.63
C VAL A 296 21.01 -2.65 -28.24
N THR A 297 20.03 -3.35 -27.66
CA THR A 297 18.66 -3.38 -28.20
C THR A 297 17.97 -2.01 -28.15
N THR A 298 18.18 -1.25 -27.07
CA THR A 298 17.66 0.11 -26.87
C THR A 298 18.24 1.08 -27.88
N ALA A 299 19.55 1.00 -28.15
CA ALA A 299 20.22 1.85 -29.13
C ALA A 299 19.70 1.62 -30.55
N VAL A 300 19.48 0.37 -30.97
CA VAL A 300 18.86 0.07 -32.27
C VAL A 300 17.42 0.57 -32.32
N ARG A 301 16.64 0.39 -31.24
CA ARG A 301 15.27 0.90 -31.17
C ARG A 301 15.22 2.43 -31.33
N GLY A 302 16.21 3.15 -30.80
CA GLY A 302 16.39 4.59 -30.99
C GLY A 302 17.01 4.99 -32.34
N GLY A 303 17.21 4.05 -33.27
CA GLY A 303 17.80 4.31 -34.59
C GLY A 303 19.32 4.51 -34.59
N ASN A 304 20.00 4.26 -33.47
CA ASN A 304 21.44 4.48 -33.31
C ASN A 304 22.23 3.16 -33.37
N VAL A 305 22.29 2.57 -34.57
CA VAL A 305 23.02 1.31 -34.81
C VAL A 305 24.51 1.45 -34.48
N GLY A 306 25.12 2.60 -34.75
CA GLY A 306 26.54 2.84 -34.41
C GLY A 306 26.82 2.74 -32.91
N ARG A 307 25.93 3.26 -32.07
CA ARG A 307 26.02 3.13 -30.61
C ARG A 307 25.73 1.70 -30.15
N ALA A 308 24.81 1.00 -30.81
CA ALA A 308 24.56 -0.42 -30.53
C ALA A 308 25.83 -1.27 -30.78
N GLU A 309 26.58 -1.01 -31.85
CA GLU A 309 27.86 -1.67 -32.12
C GLU A 309 28.91 -1.40 -31.04
N GLN A 310 28.98 -0.16 -30.52
CA GLN A 310 29.88 0.17 -29.42
C GLN A 310 29.53 -0.66 -28.17
N TYR A 311 28.25 -0.75 -27.83
CA TYR A 311 27.80 -1.57 -26.70
C TYR A 311 28.07 -3.06 -26.90
N LEU A 312 27.89 -3.59 -28.12
CA LEU A 312 28.24 -4.97 -28.45
C LEU A 312 29.74 -5.22 -28.28
N ASN A 313 30.59 -4.31 -28.73
CA ASN A 313 32.04 -4.41 -28.57
C ASN A 313 32.46 -4.41 -27.09
N THR A 314 31.86 -3.53 -26.28
CA THR A 314 32.07 -3.54 -24.82
C THR A 314 31.61 -4.87 -24.21
N LEU A 315 30.43 -5.37 -24.62
CA LEU A 315 29.89 -6.63 -24.11
C LEU A 315 30.82 -7.80 -24.43
N SER A 316 31.37 -7.82 -25.64
CA SER A 316 32.32 -8.83 -26.10
C SER A 316 33.65 -8.76 -25.36
N ALA A 317 34.15 -7.56 -25.04
CA ALA A 317 35.40 -7.39 -24.30
C ALA A 317 35.26 -7.83 -22.83
N ASP A 318 34.12 -7.52 -22.21
CA ASP A 318 33.85 -7.82 -20.80
C ASP A 318 33.50 -9.30 -20.57
N ASN A 319 33.01 -10.01 -21.60
CA ASN A 319 32.47 -11.36 -21.47
C ASN A 319 33.08 -12.33 -22.49
N PRO A 320 34.37 -12.69 -22.35
CA PRO A 320 35.01 -13.71 -23.19
C PRO A 320 34.32 -15.09 -23.02
N PRO A 321 34.58 -16.06 -23.93
CA PRO A 321 34.02 -17.41 -23.82
C PRO A 321 34.29 -18.07 -22.47
N GLY A 322 33.27 -18.70 -21.89
CA GLY A 322 33.30 -19.29 -20.55
C GLY A 322 33.02 -18.31 -19.41
N SER A 323 32.87 -17.02 -19.69
CA SER A 323 32.47 -16.04 -18.67
C SER A 323 30.98 -16.20 -18.29
N PRO A 324 30.57 -15.81 -17.07
CA PRO A 324 29.17 -15.88 -16.67
C PRO A 324 28.21 -15.13 -17.60
N GLY A 325 28.63 -14.01 -18.20
CA GLY A 325 27.79 -13.20 -19.08
C GLY A 325 27.81 -13.59 -20.57
N GLU A 326 28.50 -14.67 -20.96
CA GLU A 326 28.62 -15.11 -22.35
C GLU A 326 27.27 -15.30 -23.03
N GLY A 327 26.26 -15.80 -22.31
CA GLY A 327 24.93 -16.00 -22.88
C GLY A 327 24.30 -14.71 -23.39
N PHE A 328 24.46 -13.58 -22.68
CA PHE A 328 23.96 -12.28 -23.13
C PHE A 328 24.76 -11.71 -24.30
N LEU A 329 26.06 -12.00 -24.37
CA LEU A 329 26.87 -11.67 -25.56
C LEU A 329 26.34 -12.38 -26.80
N LEU A 330 26.04 -13.68 -26.71
CA LEU A 330 25.49 -14.45 -27.82
C LEU A 330 24.13 -13.88 -28.26
N MET A 331 23.26 -13.50 -27.32
CA MET A 331 21.99 -12.85 -27.67
C MET A 331 22.22 -11.53 -28.41
N ALA A 332 23.18 -10.71 -27.96
CA ALA A 332 23.50 -9.45 -28.62
C ALA A 332 24.06 -9.64 -30.05
N GLN A 333 24.90 -10.67 -30.26
CA GLN A 333 25.46 -10.99 -31.57
C GLN A 333 24.37 -11.43 -32.55
N VAL A 334 23.49 -12.34 -32.13
CA VAL A 334 22.34 -12.82 -32.93
C VAL A 334 21.40 -11.65 -33.28
N PHE A 335 21.13 -10.78 -32.32
CA PHE A 335 20.33 -9.58 -32.53
C PHE A 335 20.97 -8.68 -33.60
N MET A 336 22.26 -8.34 -33.44
CA MET A 336 22.95 -7.42 -34.35
C MET A 336 23.19 -8.00 -35.74
N GLU A 337 23.32 -9.32 -35.89
CA GLU A 337 23.38 -9.98 -37.21
C GLU A 337 22.14 -9.64 -38.05
N ARG A 338 20.95 -9.75 -37.45
CA ARG A 338 19.68 -9.43 -38.10
C ARG A 338 19.52 -7.94 -38.38
N VAL A 339 19.94 -7.10 -37.44
CA VAL A 339 19.93 -5.64 -37.62
C VAL A 339 20.81 -5.22 -38.80
N ARG A 340 22.02 -5.80 -38.92
CA ARG A 340 22.93 -5.57 -40.05
C ARG A 340 22.38 -6.07 -41.38
N ALA A 341 21.56 -7.13 -41.35
CA ALA A 341 20.83 -7.63 -42.52
C ALA A 341 19.62 -6.75 -42.91
N GLY A 342 19.34 -5.68 -42.16
CA GLY A 342 18.25 -4.74 -42.46
C GLY A 342 16.89 -5.10 -41.84
N GLU A 343 16.83 -6.13 -40.98
CA GLU A 343 15.58 -6.59 -40.37
C GLU A 343 15.15 -5.73 -39.15
N GLY A 344 15.98 -4.78 -38.73
CA GLY A 344 15.72 -3.86 -37.61
C GLY A 344 15.56 -4.56 -36.25
N SER A 345 14.99 -3.84 -35.28
CA SER A 345 14.79 -4.36 -33.92
C SER A 345 13.89 -5.61 -33.88
N ALA A 346 12.83 -5.63 -34.69
CA ALA A 346 11.85 -6.72 -34.70
C ALA A 346 12.47 -8.05 -35.17
N GLY A 347 13.22 -8.04 -36.29
CA GLY A 347 13.92 -9.24 -36.75
C GLY A 347 15.02 -9.68 -35.79
N GLY A 348 15.75 -8.73 -35.19
CA GLY A 348 16.71 -9.00 -34.13
C GLY A 348 16.08 -9.68 -32.92
N CYS A 349 14.95 -9.17 -32.42
CA CYS A 349 14.27 -9.74 -31.27
C CYS A 349 13.68 -11.12 -31.54
N ALA A 350 13.11 -11.35 -32.73
CA ALA A 350 12.65 -12.67 -33.15
C ALA A 350 13.80 -13.70 -33.12
N ALA A 351 15.00 -13.31 -33.58
CA ALA A 351 16.16 -14.20 -33.55
C ALA A 351 16.68 -14.45 -32.13
N VAL A 352 16.67 -13.45 -31.25
CA VAL A 352 16.98 -13.62 -29.81
C VAL A 352 16.02 -14.61 -29.15
N GLN A 353 14.71 -14.46 -29.38
CA GLN A 353 13.70 -15.35 -28.82
C GLN A 353 13.90 -16.80 -29.28
N ALA A 354 14.25 -17.02 -30.55
CA ALA A 354 14.61 -18.34 -31.06
C ALA A 354 15.88 -18.90 -30.38
N ALA A 355 16.90 -18.06 -30.18
CA ALA A 355 18.15 -18.46 -29.54
C ALA A 355 17.98 -18.79 -28.04
N LEU A 356 17.06 -18.11 -27.34
CA LEU A 356 16.74 -18.38 -25.93
C LEU A 356 16.25 -19.80 -25.68
N GLY A 357 15.61 -20.45 -26.67
CA GLY A 357 15.22 -21.86 -26.57
C GLY A 357 16.40 -22.81 -26.30
N THR A 358 17.61 -22.40 -26.67
CA THR A 358 18.85 -23.16 -26.41
C THR A 358 19.60 -22.70 -25.15
N ARG A 359 19.12 -21.63 -24.51
CA ARG A 359 19.75 -20.96 -23.36
C ARG A 359 18.73 -20.65 -22.24
N PRO A 360 17.94 -21.65 -21.78
CA PRO A 360 16.90 -21.43 -20.77
C PRO A 360 17.46 -20.96 -19.41
N GLU A 361 18.75 -21.17 -19.15
CA GLU A 361 19.42 -20.74 -17.92
C GLU A 361 19.42 -19.22 -17.73
N LEU A 362 19.41 -18.45 -18.83
CA LEU A 362 19.38 -16.98 -18.76
C LEU A 362 18.05 -16.50 -18.17
N LEU A 363 16.94 -17.09 -18.60
CA LEU A 363 15.61 -16.81 -18.06
C LEU A 363 15.47 -17.30 -16.62
N ALA A 364 15.94 -18.51 -16.33
CA ALA A 364 15.88 -19.06 -14.98
C ALA A 364 16.61 -18.15 -13.97
N LEU A 365 17.73 -17.57 -14.37
CA LEU A 365 18.49 -16.63 -13.55
C LEU A 365 17.71 -15.34 -13.26
N LEU A 366 17.09 -14.74 -14.28
CA LEU A 366 16.27 -13.52 -14.10
C LEU A 366 15.02 -13.77 -13.25
N ASN A 367 14.56 -15.01 -13.22
CA ASN A 367 13.41 -15.44 -12.41
C ASN A 367 13.81 -15.98 -11.03
N SER A 368 15.08 -15.85 -10.63
CA SER A 368 15.58 -16.30 -9.32
C SER A 368 15.50 -15.24 -8.22
N TYR A 369 14.88 -14.08 -8.47
CA TYR A 369 14.77 -12.96 -7.52
C TYR A 369 13.47 -12.98 -6.70
N GLY A 370 12.78 -14.11 -6.61
CA GLY A 370 11.62 -14.28 -5.74
C GLY A 370 10.37 -13.51 -6.19
N SER A 371 9.29 -13.66 -5.41
CA SER A 371 7.94 -13.23 -5.80
C SER A 371 7.71 -11.72 -5.78
N ALA A 372 8.58 -10.93 -5.14
CA ALA A 372 8.47 -9.47 -5.11
C ALA A 372 9.15 -8.79 -6.31
N ASN A 373 9.75 -9.57 -7.20
CA ASN A 373 10.48 -9.11 -8.37
C ASN A 373 9.76 -9.53 -9.66
N ARG A 374 10.11 -8.87 -10.77
CA ARG A 374 9.52 -9.20 -12.08
C ARG A 374 9.82 -10.64 -12.44
N PHE A 375 8.79 -11.33 -12.93
CA PHE A 375 8.94 -12.60 -13.61
C PHE A 375 9.05 -12.36 -15.12
N TYR A 376 10.16 -12.77 -15.72
CA TYR A 376 10.49 -12.63 -17.13
C TYR A 376 9.97 -13.81 -17.95
N GLN A 377 9.27 -13.47 -19.02
CA GLN A 377 8.96 -14.35 -20.14
C GLN A 377 10.00 -14.20 -21.26
N PRO A 378 10.19 -15.21 -22.13
CA PRO A 378 11.13 -15.12 -23.25
C PRO A 378 10.95 -13.87 -24.13
N SER A 379 9.70 -13.47 -24.38
CA SER A 379 9.37 -12.28 -25.17
C SER A 379 9.82 -10.97 -24.51
N GLU A 380 9.99 -10.95 -23.20
CA GLU A 380 10.35 -9.73 -22.47
C GLU A 380 11.86 -9.45 -22.53
N LEU A 381 12.71 -10.45 -22.85
CA LEU A 381 14.15 -10.24 -23.04
C LEU A 381 14.48 -9.46 -24.31
N CYS A 382 13.55 -9.36 -25.27
CA CYS A 382 13.67 -8.47 -26.42
C CYS A 382 12.25 -8.09 -26.90
N PRO A 383 11.68 -6.98 -26.39
CA PRO A 383 10.24 -6.69 -26.49
C PRO A 383 9.87 -5.85 -27.74
N PHE A 384 10.61 -5.96 -28.85
CA PHE A 384 10.42 -5.13 -30.05
C PHE A 384 9.94 -5.89 -31.27
#